data_AF-A0AAD7CKB6-F1
#
_entry.id   AF-A0AAD7CKB6-F1
#
_cell.length_a   1.000
_cell.length_b   1.000
_cell.length_c   1.000
_cell.angle_alpha   90.00
_cell.angle_beta   90.00
_cell.angle_gamma   90.00
#
_symmetry.space_group_name_H-M   'P 1'
#
loop_
_entity.id
_entity.type
_entity.pdbx_description
1 polymer ?
#
loop_
_entity_poly.entity_id
_entity_poly.type
_entity_poly.pdbx_seq_one_letter_code
_entity_poly.pdbx_strand_id
1 'polypeptide(L)'
;ESTALLPRPGRTPLPKLQLGIILLIQICEPLTSQSIYPYVNQLVSELDITGGDEKKVGYYACESLFFLTEAATVLQWSRASDYVGRKPILLTGLFGMALSIFCFGLSRTFWTLVVSRCLCGLLSGNIAGVMKSVIADMTDRTNRAQGYAFLPIVWALGASLGPLIGGTTARPADRFPKIFTASFWKEFPYFLPCLITGSVVLFCFLVLLIIQTNPVKTHKSSVSAESGDENAAPPRPPLPLHEILVYPVIVSVSNYVMLAFLNTTYLALFPLFAAMPIAIGGLGLSPPTIGVLISLYGLFTGCVQFFLFAPLVHRFGEKRVFFAGMTSCLPIFGLFPIMSSIAKQSGLSTAVWALFGCMLACGALMDVCFGAIFMFVTASVPKSSRGTANGLAQTTASLARAIGPALGTSLFSFSVQYNILGGYFVYFFFIVLSVLALVLAAKLPEEVWEDRDD
;
A
#
# COMPACT_ATOMS: atom_id res chain seq x y z
N GLU A 1 -13.61 50.70 3.61
CA GLU A 1 -14.56 49.65 3.18
C GLU A 1 -14.16 48.34 3.82
N SER A 2 -15.03 47.79 4.66
CA SER A 2 -14.84 46.50 5.31
C SER A 2 -15.10 45.39 4.28
N THR A 3 -14.04 44.73 3.82
CA THR A 3 -14.17 43.51 3.01
C THR A 3 -14.92 42.47 3.83
N ALA A 4 -16.17 42.21 3.48
CA ALA A 4 -16.97 41.18 4.13
C ALA A 4 -16.27 39.83 3.98
N LEU A 5 -15.83 39.25 5.09
CA LEU A 5 -15.33 37.88 5.12
C LEU A 5 -16.45 36.96 4.62
N LEU A 6 -16.29 36.43 3.41
CA LEU A 6 -17.18 35.41 2.88
C LEU A 6 -17.31 34.28 3.93
N PRO A 7 -18.52 33.80 4.24
CA PRO A 7 -18.70 32.70 5.17
C PRO A 7 -17.84 31.53 4.69
N ARG A 8 -17.02 30.94 5.57
CA ARG A 8 -16.30 29.71 5.22
C ARG A 8 -17.33 28.71 4.71
N PRO A 9 -17.20 28.20 3.47
CA PRO A 9 -18.20 27.30 2.91
C PRO A 9 -18.37 26.10 3.86
N GLY A 10 -19.63 25.79 4.19
CA GLY A 10 -19.96 24.61 4.98
C GLY A 10 -19.38 23.35 4.34
N ARG A 11 -18.97 22.38 5.15
CA ARG A 11 -18.40 21.12 4.67
C ARG A 11 -19.36 20.45 3.67
N THR A 12 -18.89 20.19 2.46
CA THR A 12 -19.69 19.45 1.48
C THR A 12 -19.76 17.98 1.90
N PRO A 13 -20.96 17.37 1.89
CA PRO A 13 -21.11 15.98 2.28
C PRO A 13 -20.51 15.05 1.21
N LEU A 14 -19.78 14.03 1.66
CA LEU A 14 -19.24 13.01 0.76
C LEU A 14 -20.36 12.13 0.17
N PRO A 15 -20.26 11.71 -1.10
CA PRO A 15 -21.19 10.77 -1.72
C PRO A 15 -20.99 9.36 -1.15
N LYS A 16 -21.58 9.09 0.02
CA LYS A 16 -21.33 7.89 0.85
C LYS A 16 -21.45 6.58 0.08
N LEU A 17 -22.46 6.43 -0.77
CA LEU A 17 -22.68 5.20 -1.54
C LEU A 17 -21.56 4.96 -2.57
N GLN A 18 -21.24 5.99 -3.38
CA GLN A 18 -20.18 5.89 -4.38
C GLN A 18 -18.83 5.65 -3.71
N LEU A 19 -18.54 6.38 -2.63
CA LEU A 19 -17.31 6.21 -1.87
C LEU A 19 -17.23 4.80 -1.29
N GLY A 20 -18.30 4.28 -0.70
CA GLY A 20 -18.35 2.92 -0.16
C GLY A 20 -18.06 1.84 -1.21
N ILE A 21 -18.57 2.00 -2.44
CA ILE A 21 -18.29 1.07 -3.56
C ILE A 21 -16.81 1.13 -3.96
N ILE A 22 -16.24 2.33 -4.08
CA ILE A 22 -14.83 2.52 -4.42
C ILE A 22 -13.93 1.92 -3.32
N LEU A 23 -14.24 2.15 -2.05
CA LEU A 23 -13.50 1.57 -0.93
C LEU A 23 -13.62 0.04 -0.90
N LEU A 24 -14.79 -0.51 -1.22
CA LEU A 24 -14.99 -1.96 -1.34
C LEU A 24 -14.13 -2.56 -2.46
N ILE A 25 -14.09 -1.94 -3.63
CA ILE A 25 -13.24 -2.40 -4.75
C ILE A 25 -11.76 -2.32 -4.36
N GLN A 26 -11.38 -1.26 -3.67
CA GLN A 26 -9.99 -1.02 -3.29
C GLN A 26 -9.44 -2.06 -2.31
N ILE A 27 -10.29 -2.75 -1.54
CA ILE A 27 -9.83 -3.81 -0.63
C ILE A 27 -9.25 -5.01 -1.39
N CYS A 28 -9.62 -5.19 -2.66
CA CYS A 28 -9.25 -6.37 -3.46
C CYS A 28 -7.73 -6.50 -3.64
N GLU A 29 -7.03 -5.40 -3.87
CA GLU A 29 -5.58 -5.38 -4.10
C GLU A 29 -4.77 -5.76 -2.85
N PRO A 30 -4.89 -5.09 -1.69
CA PRO A 30 -4.22 -5.51 -0.47
C PRO A 30 -4.67 -6.91 -0.04
N LEU A 31 -5.94 -7.27 -0.19
CA LEU A 31 -6.44 -8.60 0.18
C LEU A 31 -5.76 -9.70 -0.64
N THR A 32 -5.72 -9.56 -1.97
CA THR A 32 -5.10 -10.57 -2.84
C THR A 32 -3.61 -10.63 -2.63
N SER A 33 -2.90 -9.51 -2.64
CA SER A 33 -1.43 -9.46 -2.45
C SER A 33 -1.00 -10.02 -1.08
N GLN A 34 -1.75 -9.71 -0.02
CA GLN A 34 -1.38 -10.07 1.35
C GLN A 34 -1.82 -11.50 1.73
N SER A 35 -2.76 -12.09 0.99
CA SER A 35 -3.23 -13.45 1.28
C SER A 35 -2.18 -14.54 1.15
N ILE A 36 -1.10 -14.31 0.41
CA ILE A 36 -0.15 -15.37 0.06
C ILE A 36 1.02 -15.46 1.05
N TYR A 37 1.33 -14.39 1.78
CA TYR A 37 2.46 -14.36 2.73
C TYR A 37 2.53 -15.55 3.69
N PRO A 38 1.42 -16.01 4.30
CA PRO A 38 1.48 -17.10 5.29
C PRO A 38 1.98 -18.42 4.72
N TYR A 39 1.86 -18.64 3.41
CA TYR A 39 2.12 -19.94 2.80
C TYR A 39 3.03 -19.90 1.58
N VAL A 40 3.41 -18.73 1.06
CA VAL A 40 4.23 -18.61 -0.16
C VAL A 40 5.57 -19.32 -0.04
N ASN A 41 6.23 -19.21 1.12
CA ASN A 41 7.53 -19.85 1.34
C ASN A 41 7.40 -21.37 1.37
N GLN A 42 6.36 -21.88 2.03
CA GLN A 42 6.08 -23.31 2.09
C GLN A 42 5.73 -23.86 0.70
N LEU A 43 4.87 -23.15 -0.04
CA LEU A 43 4.51 -23.50 -1.42
C LEU A 43 5.75 -23.55 -2.33
N VAL A 44 6.68 -22.58 -2.22
CA VAL A 44 7.91 -22.60 -3.01
C VAL A 44 8.86 -23.73 -2.59
N SER A 45 8.93 -24.07 -1.30
CA SER A 45 9.75 -25.19 -0.81
C SER A 45 9.24 -26.56 -1.27
N GLU A 46 7.92 -26.73 -1.41
CA GLU A 46 7.27 -27.97 -1.86
C GLU A 46 7.41 -28.19 -3.37
N LEU A 47 7.85 -27.18 -4.12
CA LEU A 47 8.10 -27.28 -5.56
C LEU A 47 9.51 -27.77 -5.84
N ASP A 48 9.63 -28.60 -6.87
CA ASP A 48 10.81 -29.41 -7.25
C ASP A 48 12.06 -28.61 -7.71
N ILE A 49 12.11 -27.30 -7.47
CA ILE A 49 13.11 -26.36 -8.01
C ILE A 49 14.10 -25.91 -6.94
N THR A 50 13.72 -25.99 -5.66
CA THR A 50 14.64 -25.74 -4.56
C THR A 50 15.59 -26.92 -4.32
N GLY A 51 15.27 -28.11 -4.87
CA GLY A 51 16.01 -29.35 -4.59
C GLY A 51 16.06 -29.69 -3.10
N GLY A 52 15.08 -29.19 -2.32
CA GLY A 52 15.05 -29.31 -0.86
C GLY A 52 15.90 -28.29 -0.09
N ASP A 53 16.53 -27.33 -0.78
CA ASP A 53 17.32 -26.27 -0.12
C ASP A 53 16.44 -25.08 0.25
N GLU A 54 15.98 -25.05 1.50
CA GLU A 54 15.15 -23.97 2.07
C GLU A 54 15.82 -22.58 1.95
N LYS A 55 17.16 -22.50 1.85
CA LYS A 55 17.87 -21.23 1.70
C LYS A 55 17.65 -20.59 0.33
N LYS A 56 17.29 -21.38 -0.69
CA LYS A 56 17.00 -20.89 -2.06
C LYS A 56 15.58 -20.34 -2.20
N VAL A 57 14.68 -20.62 -1.26
CA VAL A 57 13.28 -20.14 -1.30
C VAL A 57 13.23 -18.60 -1.34
N GLY A 58 14.08 -17.94 -0.54
CA GLY A 58 14.17 -16.48 -0.51
C GLY A 58 14.76 -15.85 -1.78
N TYR A 59 15.54 -16.60 -2.58
CA TYR A 59 16.06 -16.13 -3.88
C TYR A 59 14.93 -15.93 -4.90
N TYR A 60 13.87 -16.74 -4.80
CA TYR A 60 12.72 -16.70 -5.68
C TYR A 60 11.60 -15.82 -5.11
N ALA A 61 11.91 -14.55 -4.84
CA ALA A 61 11.00 -13.58 -4.23
C ALA A 61 9.80 -13.25 -5.14
N CYS A 62 8.75 -14.09 -5.08
CA CYS A 62 7.50 -13.94 -5.81
C CYS A 62 6.78 -12.60 -5.57
N GLU A 63 7.06 -11.95 -4.43
CA GLU A 63 6.50 -10.64 -4.06
C GLU A 63 7.12 -9.49 -4.87
N SER A 64 8.45 -9.47 -5.02
CA SER A 64 9.14 -8.44 -5.81
C SER A 64 8.69 -8.46 -7.27
N LEU A 65 8.36 -9.64 -7.81
CA LEU A 65 7.82 -9.78 -9.17
C LEU A 65 6.46 -9.10 -9.33
N PHE A 66 5.57 -9.21 -8.33
CA PHE A 66 4.27 -8.54 -8.34
C PHE A 66 4.43 -7.02 -8.43
N PHE A 67 5.26 -6.43 -7.56
CA PHE A 67 5.48 -4.98 -7.55
C PHE A 67 6.24 -4.49 -8.79
N LEU A 68 7.14 -5.31 -9.33
CA LEU A 68 7.88 -4.98 -10.55
C LEU A 68 6.94 -4.94 -11.77
N THR A 69 6.04 -5.92 -11.91
CA THR A 69 5.08 -5.90 -13.03
C THR A 69 3.99 -4.85 -12.84
N GLU A 70 3.57 -4.57 -11.60
CA GLU A 70 2.69 -3.44 -11.29
C GLU A 70 3.33 -2.12 -11.70
N ALA A 71 4.60 -1.89 -11.36
CA ALA A 71 5.33 -0.69 -11.73
C ALA A 71 5.36 -0.47 -13.25
N ALA A 72 5.47 -1.57 -14.02
CA ALA A 72 5.53 -1.54 -15.47
C ALA A 72 4.21 -1.19 -16.16
N THR A 73 3.04 -1.37 -15.51
CA THR A 73 1.72 -1.17 -16.14
C THR A 73 0.85 -0.09 -15.49
N VAL A 74 1.08 0.27 -14.23
CA VAL A 74 0.19 1.19 -13.50
C VAL A 74 0.09 2.56 -14.18
N LEU A 75 1.18 3.09 -14.73
CA LEU A 75 1.15 4.34 -15.46
C LEU A 75 0.26 4.25 -16.70
N GLN A 76 0.36 3.17 -17.46
CA GLN A 76 -0.38 2.93 -18.70
C GLN A 76 -1.87 2.80 -18.41
N TRP A 77 -2.24 2.03 -17.38
CA TRP A 77 -3.64 1.90 -16.95
C TRP A 77 -4.20 3.22 -16.43
N SER A 78 -3.40 3.98 -15.67
CA SER A 78 -3.85 5.26 -15.12
C SER A 78 -4.07 6.29 -16.22
N ARG A 79 -3.18 6.36 -17.22
CA ARG A 79 -3.35 7.19 -18.42
C ARG A 79 -4.53 6.74 -19.28
N ALA A 80 -4.66 5.43 -19.54
CA ALA A 80 -5.77 4.90 -20.32
C ALA A 80 -7.12 5.25 -19.69
N SER A 81 -7.19 5.27 -18.36
CA SER A 81 -8.41 5.66 -17.64
C SER A 81 -8.75 7.15 -17.71
N ASP A 82 -7.79 8.03 -18.04
CA ASP A 82 -8.05 9.45 -18.33
C ASP A 82 -8.79 9.60 -19.69
N TYR A 83 -8.58 8.69 -20.65
CA TYR A 83 -9.21 8.74 -21.99
C TYR A 83 -10.47 7.88 -22.13
N VAL A 84 -10.41 6.62 -21.67
CA VAL A 84 -11.48 5.62 -21.82
C VAL A 84 -12.54 5.76 -20.73
N GLY A 85 -12.20 6.45 -19.64
CA GLY A 85 -12.99 6.53 -18.42
C GLY A 85 -12.58 5.50 -17.37
N ARG A 86 -12.93 5.78 -16.12
CA ARG A 86 -12.45 5.05 -14.93
C ARG A 86 -13.07 3.65 -14.80
N LYS A 87 -14.39 3.51 -15.04
CA LYS A 87 -15.13 2.25 -14.80
C LYS A 87 -14.66 1.07 -15.67
N PRO A 88 -14.52 1.19 -17.00
CA PRO A 88 -14.07 0.08 -17.85
C PRO A 88 -12.69 -0.43 -17.45
N ILE A 89 -11.78 0.50 -17.14
CA ILE A 89 -10.42 0.18 -16.72
C ILE A 89 -10.43 -0.55 -15.37
N LEU A 90 -11.23 -0.14 -14.39
CA LEU A 90 -11.32 -0.86 -13.10
C LEU A 90 -11.88 -2.29 -13.25
N LEU A 91 -12.88 -2.48 -14.13
CA LEU A 91 -13.47 -3.80 -14.40
C LEU A 91 -12.46 -4.79 -14.99
N THR A 92 -11.61 -4.35 -15.93
CA THR A 92 -10.60 -5.23 -16.53
C THR A 92 -9.59 -5.73 -15.50
N GLY A 93 -9.13 -4.87 -14.59
CA GLY A 93 -8.19 -5.30 -13.56
C GLY A 93 -8.80 -6.16 -12.47
N LEU A 94 -10.06 -5.92 -12.06
CA LEU A 94 -10.75 -6.81 -11.12
C LEU A 94 -10.92 -8.22 -11.69
N PHE A 95 -11.37 -8.32 -12.95
CA PHE A 95 -11.48 -9.60 -13.63
C PHE A 95 -10.11 -10.29 -13.76
N GLY A 96 -9.10 -9.52 -14.17
CA GLY A 96 -7.73 -10.00 -14.30
C GLY A 96 -7.12 -10.50 -12.99
N MET A 97 -7.35 -9.79 -11.90
CA MET A 97 -6.90 -10.14 -10.56
C MET A 97 -7.58 -11.42 -10.05
N ALA A 98 -8.91 -11.54 -10.25
CA ALA A 98 -9.64 -12.76 -9.90
C ALA A 98 -9.14 -13.98 -10.69
N LEU A 99 -8.94 -13.83 -12.00
CA LEU A 99 -8.39 -14.90 -12.83
C LEU A 99 -6.98 -15.30 -12.37
N SER A 100 -6.12 -14.31 -12.12
CA SER A 100 -4.73 -14.54 -11.71
C SER A 100 -4.63 -15.28 -10.38
N ILE A 101 -5.45 -14.94 -9.38
CA ILE A 101 -5.41 -15.60 -8.08
C ILE A 101 -5.94 -17.04 -8.15
N PHE A 102 -6.95 -17.33 -8.98
CA PHE A 102 -7.38 -18.71 -9.23
C PHE A 102 -6.30 -19.53 -9.94
N CYS A 103 -5.66 -18.97 -10.97
CA CYS A 103 -4.53 -19.62 -11.64
C CYS A 103 -3.39 -19.90 -10.66
N PHE A 104 -3.09 -18.98 -9.75
CA PHE A 104 -2.08 -19.18 -8.73
C PHE A 104 -2.41 -20.35 -7.79
N GLY A 105 -3.66 -20.45 -7.32
CA GLY A 105 -4.09 -21.56 -6.46
C GLY A 105 -4.07 -22.93 -7.15
N LEU A 106 -4.18 -22.96 -8.48
CA LEU A 106 -4.11 -24.18 -9.32
C LEU A 106 -2.71 -24.45 -9.88
N SER A 107 -1.71 -23.68 -9.49
CA SER A 107 -0.35 -23.83 -10.04
C SER A 107 0.39 -24.98 -9.36
N ARG A 108 1.05 -25.81 -10.17
CA ARG A 108 1.87 -26.96 -9.71
C ARG A 108 3.35 -26.82 -10.04
N THR A 109 3.69 -25.76 -10.76
CA THR A 109 5.07 -25.49 -11.17
C THR A 109 5.41 -24.07 -10.76
N PHE A 110 6.67 -23.84 -10.41
CA PHE A 110 7.13 -22.50 -10.06
C PHE A 110 6.86 -21.49 -11.17
N TRP A 111 7.04 -21.86 -12.44
CA TRP A 111 6.79 -20.96 -13.56
C TRP A 111 5.33 -20.57 -13.71
N THR A 112 4.38 -21.47 -13.42
CA THR A 112 2.95 -21.11 -13.40
C THR A 112 2.61 -20.18 -12.23
N LEU A 113 3.27 -20.32 -11.08
CA LEU A 113 3.18 -19.36 -9.98
C LEU A 113 3.76 -17.99 -10.34
N VAL A 114 4.94 -17.97 -10.97
CA VAL A 114 5.60 -16.73 -11.43
C VAL A 114 4.73 -16.01 -12.44
N VAL A 115 4.21 -16.73 -13.46
CA VAL A 115 3.35 -16.13 -14.49
C VAL A 115 2.05 -15.59 -13.87
N SER A 116 1.40 -16.34 -12.98
CA SER A 116 0.18 -15.87 -12.31
C SER A 116 0.44 -14.68 -11.37
N ARG A 117 1.61 -14.61 -10.73
CA ARG A 117 2.05 -13.42 -9.95
C ARG A 117 2.27 -12.21 -10.83
N CYS A 118 3.01 -12.39 -11.92
CA CYS A 118 3.25 -11.33 -12.89
C CYS A 118 1.93 -10.82 -13.46
N LEU A 119 1.02 -11.71 -13.87
CA LEU A 119 -0.31 -11.37 -14.38
C LEU A 119 -1.14 -10.60 -13.36
N CYS A 120 -1.10 -11.01 -12.09
CA CYS A 120 -1.76 -10.28 -11.01
C CYS A 120 -1.21 -8.85 -10.89
N GLY A 121 0.11 -8.65 -10.88
CA GLY A 121 0.72 -7.32 -10.85
C GLY A 121 0.38 -6.46 -12.08
N LEU A 122 0.46 -7.05 -13.28
CA LEU A 122 0.13 -6.37 -14.54
C LEU A 122 -1.31 -5.84 -14.56
N LEU A 123 -2.25 -6.62 -14.00
CA LEU A 123 -3.69 -6.34 -14.03
C LEU A 123 -4.19 -5.61 -12.77
N SER A 124 -3.43 -5.60 -11.67
CA SER A 124 -3.79 -4.90 -10.43
C SER A 124 -3.37 -3.44 -10.38
N GLY A 125 -2.36 -3.04 -11.17
CA GLY A 125 -1.85 -1.67 -11.17
C GLY A 125 -2.92 -0.61 -11.50
N ASN A 126 -3.99 -0.98 -12.18
CA ASN A 126 -5.12 -0.08 -12.41
C ASN A 126 -5.84 0.32 -11.11
N ILE A 127 -5.95 -0.55 -10.09
CA ILE A 127 -6.67 -0.24 -8.84
C ILE A 127 -5.86 0.80 -8.05
N ALA A 128 -4.56 0.56 -7.84
CA ALA A 128 -3.71 1.45 -7.03
C ALA A 128 -3.63 2.89 -7.57
N GLY A 129 -3.53 3.06 -8.89
CA GLY A 129 -3.39 4.37 -9.55
C GLY A 129 -4.72 5.06 -9.85
N VAL A 130 -5.68 4.34 -10.43
CA VAL A 130 -6.96 4.92 -10.89
C VAL A 130 -7.84 5.31 -9.70
N MET A 131 -7.85 4.52 -8.62
CA MET A 131 -8.72 4.78 -7.46
C MET A 131 -8.38 6.07 -6.73
N LYS A 132 -7.10 6.42 -6.63
CA LYS A 132 -6.65 7.70 -6.07
C LYS A 132 -7.23 8.88 -6.85
N SER A 133 -7.33 8.73 -8.16
CA SER A 133 -7.91 9.75 -9.05
C SER A 133 -9.43 9.79 -8.93
N VAL A 134 -10.10 8.64 -8.79
CA VAL A 134 -11.55 8.60 -8.55
C VAL A 134 -11.93 9.30 -7.24
N ILE A 135 -11.18 9.08 -6.15
CA ILE A 135 -11.42 9.79 -4.88
C ILE A 135 -11.15 11.29 -5.05
N ALA A 136 -10.09 11.67 -5.77
CA ALA A 136 -9.83 13.07 -6.09
C ALA A 136 -10.99 13.75 -6.83
N ASP A 137 -11.62 13.03 -7.75
CA ASP A 137 -12.71 13.55 -8.57
C ASP A 137 -14.04 13.64 -7.78
N MET A 138 -14.16 12.88 -6.70
CA MET A 138 -15.32 12.86 -5.79
C MET A 138 -15.17 13.76 -4.56
N THR A 139 -13.99 14.34 -4.35
CA THR A 139 -13.67 15.16 -3.18
C THR A 139 -13.35 16.60 -3.57
N ASP A 140 -13.50 17.51 -2.61
CA ASP A 140 -13.16 18.92 -2.75
C ASP A 140 -12.21 19.39 -1.64
N ARG A 141 -11.83 20.67 -1.62
CA ARG A 141 -10.94 21.23 -0.59
C ARG A 141 -11.47 20.99 0.83
N THR A 142 -12.79 20.92 1.04
CA THR A 142 -13.39 20.82 2.38
C THR A 142 -13.43 19.39 2.92
N ASN A 143 -13.53 18.40 2.03
CA ASN A 143 -13.72 17.00 2.39
C ASN A 143 -12.61 16.04 1.90
N ARG A 144 -11.63 16.51 1.11
CA ARG A 144 -10.47 15.72 0.62
C ARG A 144 -9.77 14.94 1.72
N ALA A 145 -9.51 15.56 2.87
CA ALA A 145 -8.83 14.90 3.97
C ALA A 145 -9.62 13.68 4.47
N GLN A 146 -10.95 13.75 4.48
CA GLN A 146 -11.79 12.62 4.85
C GLN A 146 -11.80 11.54 3.77
N GLY A 147 -11.89 11.91 2.48
CA GLY A 147 -11.83 10.94 1.38
C GLY A 147 -10.50 10.17 1.33
N TYR A 148 -9.38 10.87 1.44
CA TYR A 148 -8.04 10.28 1.45
C TYR A 148 -7.73 9.54 2.77
N ALA A 149 -8.43 9.81 3.86
CA ALA A 149 -8.32 9.04 5.11
C ALA A 149 -8.68 7.57 4.90
N PHE A 150 -9.64 7.28 4.01
CA PHE A 150 -10.11 5.93 3.78
C PHE A 150 -9.15 5.05 2.99
N LEU A 151 -8.26 5.65 2.20
CA LEU A 151 -7.26 4.92 1.41
C LEU A 151 -6.37 4.00 2.25
N PRO A 152 -5.62 4.53 3.25
CA PRO A 152 -4.76 3.68 4.07
C PRO A 152 -5.58 2.71 4.94
N ILE A 153 -6.80 3.08 5.36
CA ILE A 153 -7.68 2.21 6.17
C ILE A 153 -8.04 0.94 5.40
N VAL A 154 -8.46 1.10 4.14
CA VAL A 154 -8.78 -0.05 3.27
C VAL A 154 -7.54 -0.91 3.04
N TRP A 155 -6.37 -0.30 2.89
CA TRP A 155 -5.11 -1.02 2.82
C TRP A 155 -4.83 -1.84 4.08
N ALA A 156 -4.96 -1.24 5.27
CA ALA A 156 -4.77 -1.92 6.55
C ALA A 156 -5.77 -3.07 6.76
N LEU A 157 -7.04 -2.88 6.38
CA LEU A 157 -8.06 -3.93 6.43
C LEU A 157 -7.72 -5.10 5.51
N GLY A 158 -7.36 -4.83 4.25
CA GLY A 158 -6.95 -5.87 3.31
C GLY A 158 -5.68 -6.60 3.75
N ALA A 159 -4.70 -5.86 4.28
CA ALA A 159 -3.45 -6.41 4.80
C ALA A 159 -3.62 -7.21 6.10
N SER A 160 -4.70 -7.00 6.84
CA SER A 160 -5.05 -7.80 8.01
C SER A 160 -5.86 -9.05 7.62
N LEU A 161 -6.86 -8.89 6.76
CA LEU A 161 -7.73 -9.98 6.30
C LEU A 161 -7.01 -10.97 5.38
N GLY A 162 -6.07 -10.49 4.57
CA GLY A 162 -5.30 -11.31 3.64
C GLY A 162 -4.59 -12.47 4.36
N PRO A 163 -3.62 -12.19 5.25
CA PRO A 163 -2.88 -13.22 5.98
C PRO A 163 -3.80 -14.10 6.85
N LEU A 164 -4.88 -13.55 7.39
CA LEU A 164 -5.86 -14.32 8.14
C LEU A 164 -6.53 -15.39 7.26
N ILE A 165 -7.04 -15.01 6.09
CA ILE A 165 -7.63 -15.96 5.12
C ILE A 165 -6.56 -16.95 4.65
N GLY A 166 -5.40 -16.45 4.25
CA GLY A 166 -4.28 -17.24 3.75
C GLY A 166 -3.81 -18.32 4.71
N GLY A 167 -3.57 -17.95 5.98
CA GLY A 167 -3.02 -18.85 6.98
C GLY A 167 -4.04 -19.82 7.58
N THR A 168 -5.30 -19.40 7.75
CA THR A 168 -6.34 -20.25 8.36
C THR A 168 -6.91 -21.29 7.40
N THR A 169 -6.93 -20.98 6.09
CA THR A 169 -7.55 -21.83 5.07
C THR A 169 -6.54 -22.59 4.20
N ALA A 170 -5.23 -22.40 4.41
CA ALA A 170 -4.20 -23.22 3.79
C ALA A 170 -4.29 -24.69 4.25
N ARG A 171 -4.01 -25.62 3.33
CA ARG A 171 -4.07 -27.08 3.52
C ARG A 171 -5.38 -27.56 4.15
N PRO A 172 -6.52 -27.34 3.48
CA PRO A 172 -7.83 -27.66 4.04
C PRO A 172 -8.02 -29.17 4.28
N ALA A 173 -7.39 -30.02 3.47
CA ALA A 173 -7.43 -31.48 3.66
C ALA A 173 -6.81 -31.92 4.99
N ASP A 174 -5.73 -31.26 5.43
CA ASP A 174 -5.05 -31.59 6.69
C ASP A 174 -5.79 -30.98 7.89
N ARG A 175 -6.28 -29.75 7.75
CA ARG A 175 -6.87 -28.99 8.86
C ARG A 175 -8.34 -29.30 9.10
N PHE A 176 -9.09 -29.60 8.04
CA PHE A 176 -10.53 -29.89 8.09
C PHE A 176 -10.85 -31.20 7.34
N PRO A 177 -10.28 -32.35 7.79
CA PRO A 177 -10.35 -33.62 7.06
C PRO A 177 -11.77 -34.17 6.90
N LYS A 178 -12.73 -33.74 7.75
CA LYS A 178 -14.14 -34.14 7.65
C LYS A 178 -14.91 -33.43 6.53
N ILE A 179 -14.49 -32.21 6.16
CA ILE A 179 -15.19 -31.35 5.20
C ILE A 179 -14.53 -31.45 3.82
N PHE A 180 -13.19 -31.51 3.78
CA PHE A 180 -12.40 -31.52 2.54
C PHE A 180 -11.76 -32.88 2.28
N THR A 181 -12.60 -33.87 1.98
CA THR A 181 -12.19 -35.28 1.78
C THR A 181 -11.68 -35.60 0.37
N ALA A 182 -12.03 -34.77 -0.63
CA ALA A 182 -11.67 -35.01 -2.02
C ALA A 182 -10.14 -34.90 -2.27
N SER A 183 -9.59 -35.78 -3.12
CA SER A 183 -8.16 -35.81 -3.48
C SER A 183 -7.66 -34.48 -4.06
N PHE A 184 -8.54 -33.71 -4.69
CA PHE A 184 -8.24 -32.37 -5.22
C PHE A 184 -7.61 -31.45 -4.18
N TRP A 185 -8.07 -31.49 -2.91
CA TRP A 185 -7.54 -30.61 -1.86
C TRP A 185 -6.17 -31.02 -1.34
N LYS A 186 -5.77 -32.27 -1.57
CA LYS A 186 -4.42 -32.76 -1.31
C LYS A 186 -3.48 -32.40 -2.46
N GLU A 187 -3.98 -32.44 -3.69
CA GLU A 187 -3.23 -32.04 -4.90
C GLU A 187 -3.05 -30.52 -5.00
N PHE A 188 -4.03 -29.74 -4.51
CA PHE A 188 -4.01 -28.28 -4.50
C PHE A 188 -4.22 -27.71 -3.08
N PRO A 189 -3.20 -27.84 -2.20
CA PRO A 189 -3.30 -27.45 -0.79
C PRO A 189 -3.59 -25.97 -0.55
N TYR A 190 -3.26 -25.10 -1.51
CA TYR A 190 -3.41 -23.64 -1.40
C TYR A 190 -4.52 -23.06 -2.30
N PHE A 191 -5.34 -23.90 -2.91
CA PHE A 191 -6.45 -23.42 -3.74
C PHE A 191 -7.56 -22.76 -2.94
N LEU A 192 -7.88 -23.26 -1.73
CA LEU A 192 -8.96 -22.69 -0.90
C LEU A 192 -8.76 -21.20 -0.52
N PRO A 193 -7.58 -20.76 -0.02
CA PRO A 193 -7.36 -19.33 0.25
C PRO A 193 -7.48 -18.49 -1.03
N CYS A 194 -7.01 -19.02 -2.17
CA CYS A 194 -7.15 -18.37 -3.47
C CYS A 194 -8.60 -18.31 -3.96
N LEU A 195 -9.39 -19.34 -3.68
CA LEU A 195 -10.81 -19.41 -4.02
C LEU A 195 -11.60 -18.36 -3.24
N ILE A 196 -11.38 -18.24 -1.94
CA ILE A 196 -12.07 -17.26 -1.08
C ILE A 196 -11.71 -15.84 -1.51
N THR A 197 -10.42 -15.54 -1.64
CA THR A 197 -9.96 -14.20 -2.06
C THR A 197 -10.44 -13.86 -3.47
N GLY A 198 -10.29 -14.76 -4.44
CA GLY A 198 -10.78 -14.56 -5.80
C GLY A 198 -12.30 -14.40 -5.88
N SER A 199 -13.07 -15.09 -5.03
CA SER A 199 -14.53 -14.91 -4.93
C SER A 199 -14.91 -13.52 -4.42
N VAL A 200 -14.16 -12.96 -3.46
CA VAL A 200 -14.36 -11.58 -3.01
C VAL A 200 -14.08 -10.59 -4.14
N VAL A 201 -13.01 -10.81 -4.92
CA VAL A 201 -12.70 -9.96 -6.09
C VAL A 201 -13.78 -10.07 -7.16
N LEU A 202 -14.25 -11.28 -7.48
CA LEU A 202 -15.37 -11.49 -8.41
C LEU A 202 -16.65 -10.82 -7.93
N PHE A 203 -16.94 -10.88 -6.62
CA PHE A 203 -18.07 -10.17 -6.05
C PHE A 203 -17.94 -8.66 -6.27
N CYS A 204 -16.77 -8.08 -6.00
CA CYS A 204 -16.51 -6.66 -6.26
C CYS A 204 -16.62 -6.29 -7.74
N PHE A 205 -16.17 -7.18 -8.64
CA PHE A 205 -16.36 -7.04 -10.08
C PHE A 205 -17.86 -6.98 -10.45
N LEU A 206 -18.67 -7.90 -9.93
CA LEU A 206 -20.12 -7.92 -10.16
C LEU A 206 -20.80 -6.68 -9.59
N VAL A 207 -20.41 -6.24 -8.40
CA VAL A 207 -20.93 -5.00 -7.78
C VAL A 207 -20.62 -3.79 -8.68
N LEU A 208 -19.38 -3.64 -9.15
CA LEU A 208 -19.00 -2.55 -10.06
C LEU A 208 -19.70 -2.64 -11.42
N LEU A 209 -19.94 -3.86 -11.91
CA LEU A 209 -20.63 -4.10 -13.17
C LEU A 209 -22.08 -3.62 -13.09
N ILE A 210 -22.81 -4.10 -12.07
CA ILE A 210 -24.23 -3.82 -11.82
C ILE A 210 -24.46 -2.36 -11.47
N ILE A 211 -23.63 -1.80 -10.58
CA ILE A 211 -23.79 -0.41 -10.19
C ILE A 211 -23.29 0.43 -11.35
N GLN A 212 -24.23 1.00 -12.11
CA GLN A 212 -23.96 2.21 -12.89
C GLN A 212 -23.59 3.29 -11.89
N THR A 213 -22.30 3.36 -11.52
CA THR A 213 -21.71 4.63 -11.15
C THR A 213 -21.91 5.49 -12.38
N ASN A 214 -23.00 6.29 -12.36
CA ASN A 214 -23.11 7.43 -13.25
C ASN A 214 -21.73 8.08 -13.22
N PRO A 215 -21.09 8.32 -14.39
CA PRO A 215 -19.81 9.01 -14.40
C PRO A 215 -20.01 10.20 -13.48
N VAL A 216 -19.13 10.34 -12.47
CA VAL A 216 -19.13 11.49 -11.56
C VAL A 216 -19.44 12.66 -12.46
N LYS A 217 -20.64 13.23 -12.35
CA LYS A 217 -21.02 14.36 -13.18
C LYS A 217 -19.98 15.38 -12.76
N THR A 218 -18.94 15.54 -13.57
CA THR A 218 -18.00 16.64 -13.43
C THR A 218 -18.94 17.83 -13.28
N HIS A 219 -18.82 18.56 -12.17
CA HIS A 219 -19.77 19.61 -11.76
C HIS A 219 -20.04 20.68 -12.86
N LYS A 220 -19.35 20.59 -14.00
CA LYS A 220 -19.62 21.28 -15.27
C LYS A 220 -20.95 20.90 -15.94
N SER A 221 -21.47 19.66 -15.85
CA SER A 221 -22.70 19.32 -16.59
C SER A 221 -24.00 19.85 -15.97
N SER A 222 -24.01 20.35 -14.72
CA SER A 222 -25.19 21.02 -14.16
C SER A 222 -25.12 22.54 -14.29
N VAL A 223 -23.92 23.14 -14.25
CA VAL A 223 -23.77 24.59 -14.45
C VAL A 223 -23.88 24.94 -15.94
N SER A 224 -23.20 24.20 -16.83
CA SER A 224 -23.26 24.46 -18.29
C SER A 224 -24.59 24.04 -18.95
N ALA A 225 -25.45 23.29 -18.24
CA ALA A 225 -26.79 22.97 -18.74
C ALA A 225 -27.85 24.02 -18.33
N GLU A 226 -27.59 24.78 -17.26
CA GLU A 226 -28.47 25.89 -16.82
C GLU A 226 -27.98 27.26 -17.30
N SER A 227 -26.66 27.44 -17.49
CA SER A 227 -26.09 28.57 -18.22
C SER A 227 -25.77 28.11 -19.64
N GLY A 228 -26.58 28.51 -20.62
CA GLY A 228 -26.36 28.28 -22.06
C GLY A 228 -25.12 28.98 -22.60
N ASP A 229 -23.95 28.64 -22.06
CA ASP A 229 -22.67 29.16 -22.47
C ASP A 229 -22.10 28.25 -23.56
N GLU A 230 -22.43 28.56 -24.81
CA GLU A 230 -21.92 27.90 -26.02
C GLU A 230 -20.38 27.99 -26.16
N ASN A 231 -19.70 28.72 -25.26
CA ASN A 231 -18.25 28.89 -25.22
C ASN A 231 -17.51 27.99 -24.22
N ALA A 232 -18.14 26.94 -23.68
CA ALA A 232 -17.45 25.98 -22.83
C ALA A 232 -16.33 25.27 -23.62
N ALA A 233 -15.08 25.71 -23.42
CA ALA A 233 -13.91 25.14 -24.06
C ALA A 233 -13.87 23.61 -23.89
N PRO A 234 -13.50 22.85 -24.96
CA PRO A 234 -13.47 21.39 -24.91
C PRO A 234 -12.59 20.90 -23.76
N PRO A 235 -12.89 19.72 -23.17
CA PRO A 235 -12.09 19.14 -22.10
C PRO A 235 -10.63 19.05 -22.55
N ARG A 236 -9.74 19.75 -21.83
CA ARG A 236 -8.31 19.77 -22.15
C ARG A 236 -7.77 18.34 -22.12
N PRO A 237 -7.05 17.89 -23.15
CA PRO A 237 -6.41 16.58 -23.12
C PRO A 237 -5.45 16.48 -21.93
N PRO A 238 -5.22 15.28 -21.39
CA PRO A 238 -4.21 15.08 -20.36
C PRO A 238 -2.84 15.51 -20.90
N LEU A 239 -2.04 16.15 -20.05
CA LEU A 239 -0.73 16.67 -20.41
C LEU A 239 0.24 15.51 -20.74
N PRO A 240 1.17 15.70 -21.69
CA PRO A 240 2.23 14.73 -21.92
C PRO A 240 3.15 14.62 -20.69
N LEU A 241 3.80 13.45 -20.53
CA LEU A 241 4.59 13.14 -19.31
C LEU A 241 5.65 14.19 -18.97
N HIS A 242 6.34 14.72 -19.98
CA HIS A 242 7.40 15.70 -19.76
C HIS A 242 6.88 17.04 -19.22
N GLU A 243 5.65 17.42 -19.54
CA GLU A 243 5.01 18.64 -19.04
C GLU A 243 4.46 18.46 -17.61
N ILE A 244 4.22 17.22 -17.19
CA ILE A 244 3.77 16.89 -15.83
C ILE A 244 4.96 16.84 -14.86
N LEU A 245 6.20 16.71 -15.33
CA LEU A 245 7.41 16.68 -14.49
C LEU A 245 7.80 18.07 -13.97
N VAL A 246 6.84 18.78 -13.38
CA VAL A 246 7.04 20.05 -12.69
C VAL A 246 7.54 19.82 -11.27
N TYR A 247 8.15 20.85 -10.69
CA TYR A 247 8.66 20.82 -9.31
C TYR A 247 7.64 20.28 -8.27
N PRO A 248 6.36 20.72 -8.25
CA PRO A 248 5.33 20.16 -7.38
C PRO A 248 5.16 18.65 -7.46
N VAL A 249 5.16 18.10 -8.68
CA VAL A 249 4.99 16.67 -8.93
C VAL A 249 6.24 15.94 -8.48
N ILE A 250 7.43 16.41 -8.89
CA ILE A 250 8.71 15.76 -8.55
C ILE A 250 8.85 15.67 -7.03
N VAL A 251 8.66 16.76 -6.28
CA VAL A 251 8.81 16.75 -4.82
C VAL A 251 7.79 15.84 -4.15
N SER A 252 6.53 15.83 -4.62
CA SER A 252 5.47 14.98 -4.05
C SER A 252 5.73 13.49 -4.34
N VAL A 253 6.11 13.17 -5.58
CA VAL A 253 6.44 11.81 -6.00
C VAL A 253 7.69 11.30 -5.28
N SER A 254 8.76 12.09 -5.18
CA SER A 254 9.98 11.68 -4.47
C SER A 254 9.72 11.41 -2.98
N ASN A 255 8.88 12.22 -2.32
CA ASN A 255 8.47 11.96 -0.94
C ASN A 255 7.66 10.67 -0.81
N TYR A 256 6.77 10.38 -1.76
CA TYR A 256 6.02 9.12 -1.78
C TYR A 256 6.92 7.90 -1.98
N VAL A 257 7.89 7.99 -2.90
CA VAL A 257 8.90 6.96 -3.15
C VAL A 257 9.70 6.67 -1.89
N MET A 258 10.18 7.72 -1.22
CA MET A 258 10.97 7.57 0.00
C MET A 258 10.15 6.95 1.14
N LEU A 259 8.89 7.38 1.33
CA LEU A 259 7.97 6.79 2.30
C LEU A 259 7.72 5.31 1.98
N ALA A 260 7.42 4.97 0.73
CA ALA A 260 7.18 3.59 0.31
C ALA A 260 8.40 2.69 0.54
N PHE A 261 9.59 3.20 0.20
CA PHE A 261 10.86 2.50 0.40
C PHE A 261 11.12 2.21 1.88
N LEU A 262 11.05 3.23 2.74
CA LEU A 262 11.29 3.10 4.18
C LEU A 262 10.25 2.18 4.83
N ASN A 263 8.97 2.36 4.50
CA ASN A 263 7.88 1.55 5.07
C ASN A 263 8.02 0.07 4.70
N THR A 264 8.21 -0.25 3.41
CA THR A 264 8.33 -1.64 2.98
C THR A 264 9.61 -2.28 3.51
N THR A 265 10.71 -1.53 3.62
CA THR A 265 11.93 -2.03 4.26
C THR A 265 11.73 -2.31 5.75
N TYR A 266 11.03 -1.43 6.47
CA TYR A 266 10.65 -1.65 7.86
C TYR A 266 9.84 -2.95 8.03
N LEU A 267 8.82 -3.15 7.19
CA LEU A 267 7.99 -4.36 7.22
C LEU A 267 8.78 -5.65 6.93
N ALA A 268 9.82 -5.58 6.09
CA ALA A 268 10.69 -6.72 5.79
C ALA A 268 11.74 -6.99 6.89
N LEU A 269 12.27 -5.93 7.53
CA LEU A 269 13.29 -6.04 8.57
C LEU A 269 12.73 -6.55 9.90
N PHE A 270 11.50 -6.18 10.25
CA PHE A 270 10.92 -6.52 11.55
C PHE A 270 10.83 -8.04 11.81
N PRO A 271 10.26 -8.87 10.91
CA PRO A 271 10.19 -10.33 11.12
C PRO A 271 11.57 -10.98 11.23
N LEU A 272 12.54 -10.51 10.42
CA LEU A 272 13.91 -11.01 10.41
C LEU A 272 14.62 -10.73 11.75
N PHE A 273 14.50 -9.49 12.24
CA PHE A 273 15.01 -9.09 13.56
C PHE A 273 14.33 -9.87 14.69
N ALA A 274 13.00 -10.03 14.62
CA ALA A 274 12.23 -10.72 15.64
C ALA A 274 12.58 -12.21 15.73
N ALA A 275 12.80 -12.89 14.61
CA ALA A 275 13.15 -14.31 14.54
C ALA A 275 14.62 -14.58 14.94
N MET A 276 15.52 -13.63 14.68
CA MET A 276 16.94 -13.79 14.94
C MET A 276 17.23 -14.06 16.44
N PRO A 277 18.14 -15.00 16.79
CA PRO A 277 18.48 -15.29 18.19
C PRO A 277 18.99 -14.08 18.98
N ILE A 278 18.69 -14.04 20.27
CA ILE A 278 19.08 -12.96 21.19
C ILE A 278 20.61 -12.79 21.24
N ALA A 279 21.37 -13.90 21.20
CA ALA A 279 22.84 -13.88 21.25
C ALA A 279 23.48 -13.03 20.14
N ILE A 280 22.92 -13.10 18.92
CA ILE A 280 23.40 -12.34 17.76
C ILE A 280 22.64 -11.02 17.56
N GLY A 281 21.71 -10.70 18.46
CA GLY A 281 21.05 -9.40 18.57
C GLY A 281 19.63 -9.29 18.04
N GLY A 282 18.91 -10.40 17.87
CA GLY A 282 17.47 -10.37 17.62
C GLY A 282 16.65 -10.57 18.89
N LEU A 283 15.40 -11.00 18.74
CA LEU A 283 14.49 -11.27 19.86
C LEU A 283 14.23 -12.76 20.11
N GLY A 284 14.63 -13.65 19.20
CA GLY A 284 14.43 -15.10 19.31
C GLY A 284 12.96 -15.52 19.38
N LEU A 285 12.06 -14.75 18.78
CA LEU A 285 10.62 -15.00 18.83
C LEU A 285 10.22 -16.14 17.89
N SER A 286 9.23 -16.91 18.31
CA SER A 286 8.66 -17.97 17.48
C SER A 286 7.86 -17.38 16.28
N PRO A 287 7.80 -18.07 15.13
CA PRO A 287 7.02 -17.60 13.97
C PRO A 287 5.55 -17.29 14.29
N PRO A 288 4.82 -18.07 15.11
CA PRO A 288 3.45 -17.72 15.52
C PRO A 288 3.37 -16.39 16.29
N THR A 289 4.33 -16.12 17.18
CA THR A 289 4.37 -14.85 17.93
C THR A 289 4.58 -13.67 16.98
N ILE A 290 5.52 -13.79 16.04
CA ILE A 290 5.78 -12.76 15.02
C ILE A 290 4.51 -12.48 14.21
N GLY A 291 3.77 -13.51 13.80
CA GLY A 291 2.49 -13.37 13.10
C GLY A 291 1.44 -12.60 13.90
N VAL A 292 1.32 -12.85 15.21
CA VAL A 292 0.44 -12.10 16.10
C VAL A 292 0.85 -10.62 16.18
N LEU A 293 2.15 -10.33 16.31
CA LEU A 293 2.66 -8.96 16.40
C LEU A 293 2.37 -8.15 15.12
N ILE A 294 2.55 -8.75 13.94
CA ILE A 294 2.24 -8.11 12.65
C ILE A 294 0.73 -7.88 12.50
N SER A 295 -0.09 -8.82 12.98
CA SER A 295 -1.56 -8.69 12.95
C SER A 295 -2.05 -7.59 13.90
N LEU A 296 -1.46 -7.49 15.10
CA LEU A 296 -1.72 -6.40 16.03
C LEU A 296 -1.29 -5.04 15.46
N TYR A 297 -0.15 -4.99 14.77
CA TYR A 297 0.27 -3.80 14.04
C TYR A 297 -0.79 -3.35 13.02
N GLY A 298 -1.21 -4.25 12.11
CA GLY A 298 -2.19 -3.93 11.07
C GLY A 298 -3.54 -3.45 11.63
N LEU A 299 -4.04 -4.10 12.69
CA LEU A 299 -5.26 -3.67 13.37
C LEU A 299 -5.09 -2.30 14.02
N PHE A 300 -3.99 -2.09 14.74
CA PHE A 300 -3.71 -0.83 15.43
C PHE A 300 -3.55 0.33 14.46
N THR A 301 -2.79 0.15 13.36
CA THR A 301 -2.60 1.20 12.36
C THR A 301 -3.91 1.52 11.63
N GLY A 302 -4.72 0.51 11.30
CA GLY A 302 -6.06 0.71 10.74
C GLY A 302 -6.97 1.54 11.66
N CYS A 303 -6.97 1.26 12.97
CA CYS A 303 -7.71 2.06 13.96
C CYS A 303 -7.19 3.50 14.04
N VAL A 304 -5.86 3.69 14.12
CA VAL A 304 -5.24 5.02 14.15
C VAL A 304 -5.61 5.82 12.91
N GLN A 305 -5.56 5.23 11.73
CA GLN A 305 -5.93 5.91 10.49
C GLN A 305 -7.42 6.27 10.46
N PHE A 306 -8.30 5.37 10.90
CA PHE A 306 -9.74 5.62 10.93
C PHE A 306 -10.13 6.76 11.87
N PHE A 307 -9.59 6.76 13.09
CA PHE A 307 -9.99 7.75 14.09
C PHE A 307 -9.16 9.02 14.07
N LEU A 308 -7.87 8.97 13.73
CA LEU A 308 -6.95 10.09 13.93
C LEU A 308 -6.53 10.80 12.64
N PHE A 309 -6.58 10.17 11.46
CA PHE A 309 -6.08 10.81 10.22
C PHE A 309 -6.76 12.16 9.93
N ALA A 310 -8.09 12.15 9.76
CA ALA A 310 -8.82 13.37 9.41
C ALA A 310 -8.73 14.45 10.51
N PRO A 311 -8.87 14.14 11.82
CA PRO A 311 -8.65 15.11 12.88
C PRO A 311 -7.23 15.70 12.89
N LEU A 312 -6.20 14.88 12.68
CA LEU A 312 -4.81 15.34 12.64
C LEU A 312 -4.59 16.30 11.48
N VAL A 313 -5.06 15.96 10.28
CA VAL A 313 -4.92 16.82 9.09
C VAL A 313 -5.70 18.12 9.27
N HIS A 314 -6.95 18.07 9.77
CA HIS A 314 -7.73 19.29 10.00
C HIS A 314 -7.13 20.20 11.07
N ARG A 315 -6.45 19.64 12.09
CA ARG A 315 -5.89 20.42 13.20
C ARG A 315 -4.48 20.96 12.90
N PHE A 316 -3.64 20.17 12.25
CA PHE A 316 -2.22 20.48 12.07
C PHE A 316 -1.83 20.80 10.62
N GLY A 317 -2.68 20.48 9.64
CA GLY A 317 -2.38 20.62 8.22
C GLY A 317 -1.59 19.43 7.65
N GLU A 318 -1.66 19.25 6.33
CA GLU A 318 -1.12 18.10 5.62
C GLU A 318 0.41 18.02 5.74
N LYS A 319 1.12 19.15 5.58
CA LYS A 319 2.59 19.18 5.68
C LYS A 319 3.07 18.76 7.07
N ARG A 320 2.48 19.29 8.14
CA ARG A 320 2.93 19.00 9.51
C ARG A 320 2.65 17.56 9.89
N VAL A 321 1.50 17.01 9.48
CA VAL A 321 1.18 15.59 9.65
C VAL A 321 2.19 14.70 8.91
N PHE A 322 2.46 15.01 7.64
CA PHE A 322 3.46 14.27 6.85
C PHE A 322 4.86 14.36 7.46
N PHE A 323 5.30 15.56 7.87
CA PHE A 323 6.61 15.77 8.46
C PHE A 323 6.76 15.06 9.82
N ALA A 324 5.72 15.08 10.66
CA ALA A 324 5.70 14.37 11.93
C ALA A 324 5.77 12.85 11.75
N GLY A 325 5.02 12.29 10.80
CA GLY A 325 5.09 10.85 10.51
C GLY A 325 6.39 10.45 9.79
N MET A 326 7.01 11.32 8.98
CA MET A 326 8.35 11.07 8.46
C MET A 326 9.41 11.11 9.58
N THR A 327 9.19 11.95 10.60
CA THR A 327 10.08 12.01 11.78
C THR A 327 10.00 10.73 12.60
N SER A 328 8.86 10.03 12.60
CA SER A 328 8.71 8.75 13.32
C SER A 328 9.54 7.61 12.71
N CYS A 329 10.06 7.74 11.48
CA CYS A 329 11.03 6.81 10.90
C CYS A 329 12.32 6.73 11.73
N LEU A 330 12.78 7.85 12.31
CA LEU A 330 14.00 7.89 13.12
C LEU A 330 13.92 6.97 14.35
N PRO A 331 12.92 7.09 15.25
CA PRO A 331 12.78 6.16 16.35
C PRO A 331 12.46 4.74 15.89
N ILE A 332 11.74 4.51 14.77
CA ILE A 332 11.51 3.14 14.26
C ILE A 332 12.85 2.41 14.04
N PHE A 333 13.77 3.02 13.29
CA PHE A 333 15.07 2.39 13.03
C PHE A 333 16.01 2.44 14.23
N GLY A 334 15.93 3.48 15.07
CA GLY A 334 16.71 3.61 16.29
C GLY A 334 16.32 2.64 17.41
N LEU A 335 15.06 2.19 17.45
CA LEU A 335 14.58 1.27 18.48
C LEU A 335 15.09 -0.16 18.31
N PHE A 336 15.42 -0.60 17.10
CA PHE A 336 16.00 -1.94 16.86
C PHE A 336 17.26 -2.23 17.68
N PRO A 337 18.35 -1.42 17.61
CA PRO A 337 19.54 -1.67 18.41
C PRO A 337 19.30 -1.51 19.93
N ILE A 338 18.38 -0.63 20.33
CA ILE A 338 18.03 -0.45 21.76
C ILE A 338 17.33 -1.70 22.29
N MET A 339 16.31 -2.20 21.58
CA MET A 339 15.62 -3.45 21.93
C MET A 339 16.60 -4.63 21.97
N SER A 340 17.49 -4.72 20.99
CA SER A 340 18.54 -5.74 20.92
C SER A 340 19.46 -5.71 22.16
N SER A 341 19.90 -4.52 22.56
CA SER A 341 20.80 -4.34 23.69
C SER A 341 20.14 -4.73 25.02
N ILE A 342 18.88 -4.35 25.23
CA ILE A 342 18.12 -4.73 26.42
C ILE A 342 17.81 -6.22 26.41
N ALA A 343 17.45 -6.79 25.26
CA ALA A 343 17.18 -8.22 25.12
C ALA A 343 18.41 -9.07 25.45
N LYS A 344 19.61 -8.64 25.04
CA LYS A 344 20.88 -9.31 25.40
C LYS A 344 21.15 -9.33 26.90
N GLN A 345 20.76 -8.28 27.63
CA GLN A 345 21.04 -8.15 29.08
C GLN A 345 19.97 -8.81 29.95
N SER A 346 18.69 -8.62 29.61
CA SER A 346 17.54 -8.94 30.46
C SER A 346 16.56 -9.94 29.82
N GLY A 347 16.86 -10.47 28.63
CA GLY A 347 15.93 -11.27 27.85
C GLY A 347 14.69 -10.48 27.42
N LEU A 348 13.58 -11.18 27.17
CA LEU A 348 12.29 -10.61 26.77
C LEU A 348 11.56 -9.98 27.97
N SER A 349 12.14 -8.91 28.53
CA SER A 349 11.59 -8.16 29.65
C SER A 349 10.42 -7.25 29.23
N THR A 350 9.65 -6.74 30.21
CA THR A 350 8.59 -5.76 29.98
C THR A 350 9.09 -4.50 29.26
N ALA A 351 10.36 -4.12 29.44
CA ALA A 351 10.97 -3.01 28.74
C ALA A 351 11.07 -3.24 27.22
N VAL A 352 11.41 -4.46 26.78
CA VAL A 352 11.44 -4.82 25.35
C VAL A 352 10.04 -4.71 24.74
N TRP A 353 9.02 -5.21 25.45
CA TRP A 353 7.62 -5.09 25.01
C TRP A 353 7.12 -3.64 24.98
N ALA A 354 7.55 -2.80 25.93
CA ALA A 354 7.23 -1.37 25.91
C ALA A 354 7.87 -0.66 24.70
N LEU A 355 9.14 -0.95 24.39
CA LEU A 355 9.82 -0.42 23.20
C LEU A 355 9.16 -0.89 21.91
N PHE A 356 8.71 -2.14 21.85
CA PHE A 356 7.92 -2.65 20.74
C PHE A 356 6.59 -1.88 20.61
N GLY A 357 5.89 -1.61 21.71
CA GLY A 357 4.70 -0.75 21.71
C GLY A 357 4.98 0.66 21.16
N CYS A 358 6.11 1.27 21.54
CA CYS A 358 6.56 2.55 20.98
C CYS A 358 6.85 2.45 19.48
N MET A 359 7.47 1.37 19.02
CA MET A 359 7.74 1.11 17.61
C MET A 359 6.44 0.97 16.80
N LEU A 360 5.44 0.25 17.32
CA LEU A 360 4.11 0.15 16.73
C LEU A 360 3.43 1.52 16.61
N ALA A 361 3.49 2.34 17.67
CA ALA A 361 2.96 3.70 17.66
C ALA A 361 3.63 4.57 16.60
N CYS A 362 4.96 4.50 16.49
CA CYS A 362 5.71 5.22 15.46
C CYS A 362 5.37 4.74 14.05
N GLY A 363 5.20 3.43 13.84
CA GLY A 363 4.79 2.86 12.56
C GLY A 363 3.38 3.31 12.14
N ALA A 364 2.44 3.38 13.08
CA ALA A 364 1.11 3.94 12.80
C ALA A 364 1.16 5.41 12.37
N LEU A 365 2.04 6.22 12.96
CA LEU A 365 2.28 7.60 12.53
C LEU A 365 2.92 7.68 11.14
N MET A 366 3.82 6.74 10.81
CA MET A 366 4.42 6.65 9.48
C MET A 366 3.34 6.30 8.43
N ASP A 367 2.42 5.38 8.73
CA ASP A 367 1.37 4.99 7.78
C ASP A 367 0.36 6.14 7.51
N VAL A 368 0.13 7.03 8.48
CA VAL A 368 -0.65 8.26 8.30
C VAL A 368 -0.06 9.14 7.18
N CYS A 369 1.25 9.07 6.92
CA CYS A 369 1.88 9.83 5.83
C CYS A 369 1.34 9.45 4.44
N PHE A 370 0.87 8.21 4.23
CA PHE A 370 0.36 7.80 2.91
C PHE A 370 -0.85 8.63 2.48
N GLY A 371 -1.81 8.86 3.40
CA GLY A 371 -2.96 9.71 3.09
C GLY A 371 -2.56 11.16 2.79
N ALA A 372 -1.58 11.70 3.52
CA ALA A 372 -1.09 13.06 3.32
C ALA A 372 -0.36 13.22 1.98
N ILE A 373 0.52 12.29 1.61
CA ILE A 373 1.28 12.40 0.36
C ILE A 373 0.42 12.20 -0.89
N PHE A 374 -0.62 11.34 -0.82
CA PHE A 374 -1.56 11.19 -1.92
C PHE A 374 -2.30 12.49 -2.25
N MET A 375 -2.60 13.29 -1.21
CA MET A 375 -3.18 14.62 -1.37
C MET A 375 -2.23 15.58 -2.09
N PHE A 376 -0.95 15.59 -1.75
CA PHE A 376 0.05 16.42 -2.45
C PHE A 376 0.24 16.00 -3.91
N VAL A 377 0.37 14.70 -4.18
CA VAL A 377 0.53 14.17 -5.55
C VAL A 377 -0.67 14.57 -6.42
N THR A 378 -1.89 14.35 -5.92
CA THR A 378 -3.09 14.63 -6.71
C THR A 378 -3.26 16.13 -6.99
N ALA A 379 -3.00 16.99 -6.01
CA ALA A 379 -3.18 18.42 -6.16
C ALA A 379 -2.06 19.12 -6.95
N SER A 380 -0.95 18.42 -7.20
CA SER A 380 0.19 18.95 -7.97
C SER A 380 -0.09 19.10 -9.48
N VAL A 381 -1.23 18.58 -9.96
CA VAL A 381 -1.61 18.59 -11.38
C VAL A 381 -3.07 18.99 -11.59
N PRO A 382 -3.44 19.50 -12.79
CA PRO A 382 -4.83 19.75 -13.16
C PRO A 382 -5.67 18.46 -13.15
N LYS A 383 -6.99 18.63 -12.97
CA LYS A 383 -7.97 17.53 -12.93
C LYS A 383 -7.85 16.56 -14.11
N SER A 384 -7.59 17.06 -15.32
CA SER A 384 -7.45 16.25 -16.54
C SER A 384 -6.27 15.27 -16.50
N SER A 385 -5.25 15.53 -15.67
CA SER A 385 -3.98 14.78 -15.64
C SER A 385 -3.74 14.04 -14.31
N ARG A 386 -4.75 13.98 -13.43
CA ARG A 386 -4.65 13.30 -12.11
C ARG A 386 -4.35 11.81 -12.23
N GLY A 387 -4.93 11.12 -13.22
CA GLY A 387 -4.62 9.72 -13.51
C GLY A 387 -3.15 9.54 -13.85
N THR A 388 -2.65 10.31 -14.80
CA THR A 388 -1.24 10.28 -15.20
C THR A 388 -0.28 10.54 -14.03
N ALA A 389 -0.53 11.55 -13.19
CA ALA A 389 0.32 11.86 -12.04
C ALA A 389 0.30 10.77 -10.95
N ASN A 390 -0.89 10.26 -10.60
CA ASN A 390 -1.03 9.16 -9.66
C ASN A 390 -0.42 7.87 -10.20
N GLY A 391 -0.51 7.61 -11.50
CA GLY A 391 0.15 6.51 -12.18
C GLY A 391 1.67 6.59 -12.08
N LEU A 392 2.25 7.77 -12.35
CA LEU A 392 3.70 8.00 -12.22
C LEU A 392 4.16 7.81 -10.77
N ALA A 393 3.41 8.38 -9.82
CA ALA A 393 3.68 8.26 -8.40
C ALA A 393 3.63 6.79 -7.95
N GLN A 394 2.63 6.03 -8.41
CA GLN A 394 2.50 4.62 -8.08
C GLN A 394 3.58 3.77 -8.76
N THR A 395 3.91 3.99 -10.03
CA THR A 395 5.01 3.28 -10.73
C THR A 395 6.31 3.39 -9.95
N THR A 396 6.70 4.61 -9.59
CA THR A 396 7.95 4.86 -8.89
C THR A 396 7.94 4.30 -7.47
N ALA A 397 6.81 4.39 -6.76
CA ALA A 397 6.65 3.79 -5.44
C ALA A 397 6.65 2.25 -5.49
N SER A 398 6.02 1.61 -6.46
CA SER A 398 6.03 0.15 -6.62
C SER A 398 7.43 -0.37 -6.95
N LEU A 399 8.21 0.36 -7.75
CA LEU A 399 9.63 0.04 -7.95
C LEU A 399 10.41 0.11 -6.62
N ALA A 400 10.15 1.12 -5.80
CA ALA A 400 10.74 1.22 -4.47
C ALA A 400 10.32 0.07 -3.54
N ARG A 401 9.06 -0.38 -3.61
CA ARG A 401 8.57 -1.56 -2.86
C ARG A 401 9.20 -2.86 -3.35
N ALA A 402 9.50 -2.99 -4.64
CA ALA A 402 10.17 -4.17 -5.18
C ALA A 402 11.63 -4.27 -4.69
N ILE A 403 12.34 -3.13 -4.60
CA ILE A 403 13.76 -3.06 -4.24
C ILE A 403 13.98 -3.02 -2.72
N GLY A 404 13.10 -2.35 -1.97
CA GLY A 404 13.24 -2.08 -0.54
C GLY A 404 13.54 -3.32 0.32
N PRO A 405 12.71 -4.39 0.28
CA PRO A 405 12.93 -5.60 1.05
C PRO A 405 14.26 -6.27 0.71
N ALA A 406 14.60 -6.38 -0.57
CA ALA A 406 15.84 -7.00 -1.02
C ALA A 406 17.07 -6.24 -0.50
N LEU A 407 17.06 -4.90 -0.62
CA LEU A 407 18.14 -4.07 -0.10
C LEU A 407 18.21 -4.14 1.43
N GLY A 408 17.08 -4.00 2.12
CA GLY A 408 17.02 -4.05 3.59
C GLY A 408 17.50 -5.36 4.18
N THR A 409 16.99 -6.49 3.68
CA THR A 409 17.36 -7.84 4.16
C THR A 409 18.79 -8.22 3.79
N SER A 410 19.28 -7.83 2.62
CA SER A 410 20.68 -8.03 2.22
C SER A 410 21.62 -7.20 3.08
N LEU A 411 21.29 -5.93 3.32
CA LEU A 411 22.07 -5.04 4.17
C LEU A 411 22.07 -5.50 5.63
N PHE A 412 20.94 -6.03 6.12
CA PHE A 412 20.87 -6.68 7.43
C PHE A 412 21.81 -7.89 7.52
N SER A 413 21.76 -8.78 6.52
CA SER A 413 22.61 -9.97 6.49
C SER A 413 24.09 -9.61 6.41
N PHE A 414 24.45 -8.63 5.58
CA PHE A 414 25.80 -8.08 5.47
C PHE A 414 26.29 -7.46 6.78
N SER A 415 25.43 -6.66 7.43
CA SER A 415 25.69 -6.01 8.72
C SER A 415 26.04 -7.04 9.81
N VAL A 416 25.25 -8.11 9.91
CA VAL A 416 25.45 -9.18 10.91
C VAL A 416 26.66 -10.06 10.56
N GLN A 417 26.82 -10.47 9.30
CA GLN A 417 27.90 -11.37 8.87
C GLN A 417 29.30 -10.78 9.08
N TYR A 418 29.47 -9.50 8.73
CA TYR A 418 30.74 -8.79 8.89
C TYR A 418 30.86 -8.06 10.23
N ASN A 419 29.84 -8.19 11.10
CA ASN A 419 29.76 -7.56 12.42
C ASN A 419 30.04 -6.03 12.40
N ILE A 420 29.59 -5.36 11.33
CA ILE A 420 29.84 -3.92 11.14
C ILE A 420 28.96 -3.15 12.12
N LEU A 421 29.58 -2.28 12.93
CA LEU A 421 28.92 -1.59 14.06
C LEU A 421 28.20 -2.57 15.01
N GLY A 422 28.79 -3.74 15.28
CA GLY A 422 28.19 -4.73 16.18
C GLY A 422 26.96 -5.44 15.59
N GLY A 423 26.82 -5.43 14.26
CA GLY A 423 25.65 -5.96 13.56
C GLY A 423 24.55 -4.93 13.31
N TYR A 424 24.72 -3.67 13.74
CA TYR A 424 23.69 -2.63 13.69
C TYR A 424 23.83 -1.62 12.53
N PHE A 425 24.80 -1.81 11.62
CA PHE A 425 25.03 -0.93 10.47
C PHE A 425 23.78 -0.70 9.61
N VAL A 426 22.98 -1.74 9.39
CA VAL A 426 21.72 -1.64 8.64
C VAL A 426 20.79 -0.56 9.23
N TYR A 427 20.65 -0.50 10.55
CA TYR A 427 19.76 0.47 11.20
C TYR A 427 20.32 1.89 11.10
N PHE A 428 21.64 2.05 11.28
CA PHE A 428 22.30 3.33 11.09
C PHE A 428 22.10 3.87 9.66
N PHE A 429 22.26 3.01 8.65
CA PHE A 429 22.01 3.38 7.25
C PHE A 429 20.57 3.90 7.04
N PHE A 430 19.56 3.21 7.58
CA PHE A 430 18.17 3.65 7.46
C PHE A 430 17.83 4.89 8.30
N ILE A 431 18.52 5.12 9.42
CA ILE A 431 18.41 6.40 10.16
C ILE A 431 18.93 7.55 9.29
N VAL A 432 20.11 7.40 8.67
CA VAL A 432 20.66 8.42 7.76
C VAL A 432 19.71 8.66 6.58
N LEU A 433 19.18 7.59 5.98
CA LEU A 433 18.21 7.70 4.90
C LEU A 433 16.92 8.40 5.35
N SER A 434 16.47 8.17 6.58
CA SER A 434 15.31 8.86 7.17
C SER A 434 15.58 10.35 7.39
N VAL A 435 16.81 10.74 7.75
CA VAL A 435 17.19 12.16 7.82
C VAL A 435 17.15 12.81 6.43
N LEU A 436 17.65 12.12 5.39
CA LEU A 436 17.54 12.61 4.01
C LEU A 436 16.07 12.72 3.56
N ALA A 437 15.22 11.76 3.97
CA ALA A 437 13.79 11.81 3.74
C ALA A 437 13.13 13.03 4.40
N LEU A 438 13.57 13.42 5.61
CA LEU A 438 13.10 14.63 6.29
C LEU A 438 13.50 15.92 5.57
N VAL A 439 14.73 15.99 5.06
CA VAL A 439 15.19 17.12 4.23
C VAL A 439 14.32 17.26 2.98
N LEU A 440 13.95 16.13 2.37
CA LEU A 440 13.03 16.11 1.22
C LEU A 440 11.59 16.48 1.62
N ALA A 441 11.12 16.04 2.78
CA ALA A 441 9.79 16.38 3.32
C ALA A 441 9.68 17.88 3.62
N ALA A 442 10.76 18.52 4.07
CA ALA A 442 10.80 19.96 4.33
C ALA A 442 10.50 20.81 3.08
N LYS A 443 10.80 20.28 1.88
CA LYS A 443 10.56 20.94 0.58
C LYS A 443 9.09 20.96 0.15
N LEU A 444 8.20 20.23 0.83
CA LEU A 444 6.77 20.31 0.57
C LEU A 444 6.22 21.69 1.00
N PRO A 445 5.25 22.25 0.28
CA PRO A 445 4.60 23.51 0.68
C PRO A 445 3.75 23.32 1.94
N GLU A 446 3.53 24.38 2.71
CA GLU A 446 2.77 24.34 3.98
C GLU A 446 1.33 23.91 3.78
N GLU A 447 0.70 24.46 2.76
CA GLU A 447 -0.59 24.03 2.27
C GLU A 447 -0.41 23.17 1.02
N VAL A 448 -1.33 22.25 0.81
CA VAL A 448 -1.34 21.47 -0.42
C VAL A 448 -1.51 22.41 -1.61
N TRP A 449 -0.79 22.12 -2.71
CA TRP A 449 -0.88 22.85 -3.97
C TRP A 449 -2.34 23.24 -4.29
N GLU A 450 -2.57 24.51 -4.59
CA GLU A 450 -3.89 24.93 -5.06
C GLU A 450 -4.14 24.31 -6.45
N ASP A 451 -5.38 23.86 -6.69
CA ASP A 451 -5.79 23.42 -8.03
C ASP A 451 -5.44 24.58 -8.98
N ARG A 452 -4.48 24.38 -9.90
CA ARG A 452 -4.09 25.36 -10.94
C ARG A 452 -5.21 25.51 -11.99
N ASP A 453 -6.39 25.92 -11.56
CA ASP A 453 -7.53 26.23 -12.42
C ASP A 453 -7.62 27.75 -12.74
N ASP A 454 -6.63 28.56 -12.34
CA ASP A 454 -6.46 29.96 -12.77
C ASP A 454 -5.80 30.07 -14.16
#